data_AF-A0A1F8T8P8-F1
#
_entry.id   AF-A0A1F8T8P8-F1
#
_cell.length_a   1.000
_cell.length_b   1.000
_cell.length_c   1.000
_cell.angle_alpha   90.00
_cell.angle_beta   90.00
_cell.angle_gamma   90.00
#
_symmetry.space_group_name_H-M   'P 1'
#
loop_
_entity.id
_entity.type
_entity.pdbx_description
1 polymer ?
#
loop_
_entity_poly.entity_id
_entity_poly.type
_entity_poly.pdbx_seq_one_letter_code
_entity_poly.pdbx_strand_id
1 'polypeptide(L)'
;MEIVVTRLTCPACTAPSLEFNTEGILTCPYCGTSIIGEAQVCSACGHLNPQYAEQCLECGEPLTVIARVVLRHGNAARNPAFLERARGQAAGLQADDVRASRERMDRFREMDRLRLTDEAKAYARQQVRDRQLLIASASALGILVIVILIGLLAALLRLPSR
;
A
#
# COMPACT_ATOMS: atom_id res chain seq x y z
N MET A 1 26.67 -33.66 36.69
CA MET A 1 25.23 -33.31 36.67
C MET A 1 25.18 -31.83 36.35
N GLU A 2 25.15 -31.50 35.06
CA GLU A 2 25.15 -30.10 34.62
C GLU A 2 23.74 -29.53 34.77
N ILE A 3 23.59 -28.59 35.70
CA ILE A 3 22.36 -27.83 35.88
C ILE A 3 22.46 -26.66 34.89
N VAL A 4 21.67 -26.71 33.82
CA VAL A 4 21.54 -25.60 32.86
C VAL A 4 20.82 -24.45 33.58
N VAL A 5 21.58 -23.46 34.02
CA VAL A 5 21.05 -22.26 34.70
C VAL A 5 20.53 -21.28 33.66
N THR A 6 19.29 -21.47 33.20
CA THR A 6 18.56 -20.40 32.52
C THR A 6 18.09 -19.43 33.60
N ARG A 7 18.56 -18.16 33.57
CA ARG A 7 18.09 -17.10 34.48
C ARG A 7 16.61 -16.79 34.20
N LEU A 8 15.73 -17.61 34.72
CA LEU A 8 14.29 -17.43 34.67
C LEU A 8 13.88 -16.61 35.90
N THR A 9 13.48 -15.36 35.67
CA THR A 9 12.92 -14.50 36.73
C THR A 9 11.51 -14.94 37.08
N CYS A 10 11.17 -14.95 38.36
CA CYS A 10 9.82 -15.26 38.80
C CYS A 10 8.81 -14.23 38.27
N PRO A 11 7.74 -14.62 37.55
CA PRO A 11 6.75 -13.68 37.03
C PRO A 11 5.88 -13.06 38.14
N ALA A 12 5.80 -13.69 39.31
CA ALA A 12 4.99 -13.20 40.44
C ALA A 12 5.74 -12.17 41.31
N CYS A 13 7.04 -12.37 41.56
CA CYS A 13 7.80 -11.53 42.50
C CYS A 13 9.12 -10.97 41.93
N THR A 14 9.41 -11.18 40.64
CA THR A 14 10.64 -10.74 39.96
C THR A 14 11.97 -11.26 40.55
N ALA A 15 11.93 -12.21 41.48
CA ALA A 15 13.14 -12.82 42.03
C ALA A 15 14.00 -13.50 40.94
N PRO A 16 15.34 -13.47 41.06
CA PRO A 16 16.26 -13.84 39.98
C PRO A 16 16.53 -15.34 39.82
N SER A 17 15.93 -16.20 40.67
CA SER A 17 16.14 -17.64 40.62
C SER A 17 14.84 -18.40 40.94
N LEU A 18 14.59 -19.44 40.13
CA LEU A 18 13.57 -20.47 40.33
C LEU A 18 14.30 -21.80 40.53
N GLU A 19 13.87 -22.59 41.50
CA GLU A 19 14.41 -23.92 41.76
C GLU A 19 13.57 -24.96 41.02
N PHE A 20 14.23 -25.93 40.38
CA PHE A 20 13.56 -27.00 39.64
C PHE A 20 13.44 -28.24 40.53
N ASN A 21 12.22 -28.74 40.75
CA ASN A 21 12.03 -30.02 41.42
C ASN A 21 12.03 -31.19 40.41
N THR A 22 12.19 -32.42 40.90
CA THR A 22 12.22 -33.64 40.08
C THR A 22 10.90 -33.95 39.37
N GLU A 23 9.84 -33.20 39.64
CA GLU A 23 8.50 -33.37 39.06
C GLU A 23 8.21 -32.35 37.94
N GLY A 24 9.18 -31.52 37.54
CA GLY A 24 9.00 -30.54 36.48
C GLY A 24 8.36 -29.21 36.93
N ILE A 25 8.28 -29.00 38.25
CA ILE A 25 7.73 -27.80 38.86
C ILE A 25 8.88 -26.85 39.20
N LEU A 26 8.78 -25.63 38.68
CA LEU A 26 9.66 -24.52 39.03
C LEU A 26 9.07 -23.79 40.23
N THR A 27 9.73 -23.89 41.39
CA THR A 27 9.27 -23.23 42.61
C THR A 27 10.15 -22.02 42.91
N CYS A 28 9.52 -20.88 43.17
CA CYS A 28 10.25 -19.70 43.62
C CYS A 28 10.50 -19.77 45.14
N PRO A 29 11.76 -19.75 45.61
CA PRO A 29 12.05 -19.78 47.05
C PRO A 29 11.66 -18.48 47.77
N TYR A 30 11.40 -17.39 47.03
CA TYR A 30 11.09 -16.07 47.60
C TYR A 30 9.60 -15.85 47.83
N CYS A 31 8.74 -16.24 46.89
CA CYS A 31 7.30 -16.02 46.98
C CYS A 31 6.47 -17.31 47.05
N GLY A 32 7.11 -18.49 46.92
CA GLY A 32 6.44 -19.78 46.94
C GLY A 32 5.60 -20.09 45.70
N THR A 33 5.66 -19.27 44.64
CA THR A 33 4.97 -19.55 43.38
C THR A 33 5.55 -20.79 42.72
N SER A 34 4.68 -21.77 42.45
CA SER A 34 4.98 -22.96 41.67
C SER A 34 4.49 -22.78 40.24
N ILE A 35 5.41 -22.86 39.28
CA ILE A 35 5.12 -22.86 37.85
C ILE A 35 5.26 -24.30 37.39
N ILE A 36 4.13 -24.92 37.03
CA ILE A 36 4.12 -26.27 36.47
C ILE A 36 4.49 -26.11 34.99
N GLY A 37 5.68 -26.54 34.60
CA GLY A 37 6.03 -26.63 33.19
C GLY A 37 5.35 -27.88 32.61
N GLU A 38 4.14 -27.76 32.07
CA GLU A 38 3.42 -28.91 31.50
C GLU A 38 4.23 -29.51 30.35
N ALA A 39 4.80 -30.70 30.47
CA ALA A 39 5.65 -31.24 29.42
C ALA A 39 4.88 -31.41 28.09
N GLN A 40 5.53 -31.08 26.96
CA GLN A 40 4.92 -31.17 25.62
C GLN A 40 5.36 -32.46 24.91
N VAL A 41 4.42 -33.13 24.25
CA VAL A 41 4.69 -34.39 23.54
C VAL A 41 5.07 -34.08 22.10
N CYS A 42 6.18 -34.66 21.62
CA CYS A 42 6.57 -34.56 20.22
C CYS A 42 5.55 -35.27 19.32
N SER A 43 4.98 -34.56 18.35
CA SER A 43 4.01 -35.12 17.41
C SER A 43 4.61 -36.13 16.41
N ALA A 44 5.93 -36.15 16.24
CA ALA A 44 6.60 -37.06 15.31
C ALA A 44 7.05 -38.38 15.96
N CYS A 45 7.63 -38.33 17.16
CA CYS A 45 8.19 -39.52 17.82
C CYS A 45 7.53 -39.87 19.16
N GLY A 46 6.62 -39.03 19.68
CA GLY A 46 5.96 -39.24 20.96
C GLY A 46 6.82 -38.95 22.20
N HIS A 47 8.07 -38.49 22.03
CA HIS A 47 8.95 -38.17 23.16
C HIS A 47 8.41 -36.98 23.97
N LEU A 48 8.48 -37.10 25.30
CA LEU A 48 8.09 -36.06 26.23
C LEU A 48 9.21 -35.03 26.37
N ASN A 49 8.97 -33.81 25.90
CA ASN A 49 9.95 -32.74 25.91
C ASN A 49 9.56 -31.64 26.91
N PRO A 50 10.53 -30.91 27.46
CA PRO A 50 10.22 -29.74 28.27
C PRO A 50 9.57 -28.63 27.42
N GLN A 51 8.73 -27.77 28.05
CA GLN A 51 8.03 -26.64 27.40
C GLN A 51 8.95 -25.68 26.65
N TYR A 52 10.18 -25.51 27.14
CA TYR A 52 11.16 -24.60 26.56
C TYR A 52 11.95 -25.22 25.39
N ALA A 53 11.73 -26.50 25.07
CA ALA A 53 12.39 -27.13 23.94
C ALA A 53 11.78 -26.62 22.62
N GLU A 54 12.61 -25.99 21.79
CA GLU A 54 12.21 -25.58 20.44
C GLU A 54 12.21 -26.75 19.44
N GLN A 55 13.02 -27.78 19.72
CA GLN A 55 13.17 -29.00 18.92
C GLN A 55 13.14 -30.20 19.85
N CYS A 56 12.64 -31.33 19.33
CA CYS A 56 12.62 -32.59 20.06
C CYS A 56 14.04 -33.04 20.37
N LEU A 57 14.32 -33.35 21.64
CA LEU A 57 15.63 -33.83 22.07
C LEU A 57 15.97 -35.20 21.48
N GLU A 58 14.95 -36.02 21.21
CA GLU A 58 15.12 -37.34 20.61
C GLU A 58 15.28 -37.32 19.07
N CYS A 59 14.35 -36.70 18.35
CA CYS A 59 14.30 -36.79 16.88
C CYS A 59 14.62 -35.48 16.13
N GLY A 60 14.81 -34.36 16.83
CA GLY A 60 15.08 -33.05 16.23
C GLY A 60 13.88 -32.35 15.58
N GLU A 61 12.68 -32.94 15.61
CA GLU A 61 11.47 -32.30 15.04
C GLU A 61 11.15 -30.99 15.79
N PRO A 62 10.86 -29.86 15.09
CA PRO A 62 10.43 -28.63 15.74
C PRO A 62 9.13 -28.83 16.53
N LEU A 63 9.16 -28.48 17.81
CA LEU A 63 8.03 -28.61 18.71
C LEU A 63 7.08 -27.40 18.65
N THR A 64 7.61 -26.23 18.26
CA THR A 64 6.84 -24.99 18.15
C THR A 64 6.61 -24.59 16.69
N VAL A 65 5.50 -23.88 16.43
CA VAL A 65 5.22 -23.30 15.10
C VAL A 65 6.33 -22.33 14.68
N ILE A 66 6.85 -21.56 15.63
CA ILE A 66 7.94 -20.60 15.41
C ILE A 66 9.20 -21.34 14.99
N ALA A 67 9.63 -22.37 15.73
CA ALA A 67 10.80 -23.19 15.38
C ALA A 67 10.67 -23.81 13.98
N ARG A 68 9.48 -24.30 13.64
CA ARG A 68 9.21 -24.88 12.31
C ARG A 68 9.39 -23.87 11.18
N VAL A 69 8.87 -22.64 11.35
CA VAL A 69 9.02 -21.56 10.35
C VAL A 69 10.48 -21.13 10.23
N VAL A 70 11.16 -20.91 11.35
CA VAL A 70 12.57 -20.48 11.38
C VAL A 70 13.48 -21.52 10.72
N LEU A 71 13.34 -22.80 11.05
CA LEU A 71 14.14 -23.87 10.46
C LEU A 71 13.86 -24.03 8.96
N ARG A 72 12.60 -23.92 8.53
CA ARG A 72 12.23 -23.98 7.11
C ARG A 72 12.92 -22.85 6.32
N HIS A 73 12.85 -21.62 6.81
CA HIS A 73 13.49 -20.48 6.13
C HIS A 73 15.02 -20.53 6.21
N GLY A 74 15.60 -20.92 7.35
CA GLY A 74 17.05 -21.06 7.51
C GLY A 74 17.65 -22.13 6.59
N ASN A 75 16.93 -23.22 6.35
CA ASN A 75 17.37 -24.27 5.42
C ASN A 75 17.18 -23.85 3.95
N ALA A 76 16.08 -23.18 3.61
CA ALA A 76 15.87 -22.64 2.27
C ALA A 76 16.91 -21.55 1.90
N ALA A 77 17.25 -20.68 2.86
CA ALA A 77 18.25 -19.63 2.67
C ALA A 77 19.68 -20.17 2.50
N ARG A 78 20.00 -21.34 3.08
CA ARG A 78 21.32 -21.98 2.96
C ARG A 78 21.57 -22.65 1.61
N ASN A 79 20.55 -22.85 0.77
CA ASN A 79 20.72 -23.48 -0.54
C ASN A 79 20.93 -22.43 -1.65
N PRO A 80 22.13 -22.32 -2.27
CA PRO A 80 22.39 -21.33 -3.30
C PRO A 80 21.48 -21.49 -4.53
N ALA A 81 21.10 -22.72 -4.88
CA ALA A 81 20.21 -22.99 -6.01
C ALA A 81 18.78 -22.49 -5.78
N PHE A 82 18.35 -22.34 -4.53
CA PHE A 82 17.05 -21.74 -4.20
C PHE A 82 17.05 -20.23 -4.47
N LEU A 83 18.13 -19.53 -4.07
CA LEU A 83 18.27 -18.09 -4.31
C LEU A 83 18.34 -17.74 -5.79
N GLU A 84 19.06 -18.53 -6.59
CA GLU A 84 19.11 -18.34 -8.04
C GLU A 84 17.74 -18.53 -8.70
N ARG A 85 17.01 -19.58 -8.33
CA ARG A 85 15.63 -19.81 -8.81
C ARG A 85 14.69 -18.69 -8.41
N ALA A 86 14.75 -18.24 -7.15
CA ALA A 86 13.92 -17.14 -6.66
C ALA A 86 14.22 -15.83 -7.42
N ARG A 87 15.50 -15.53 -7.71
CA ARG A 87 15.91 -14.38 -8.52
C ARG A 87 15.42 -14.48 -9.96
N GLY A 88 15.54 -15.66 -10.59
CA GLY A 88 15.05 -15.89 -11.94
C GLY A 88 13.54 -15.69 -12.05
N GLN A 89 12.78 -16.21 -11.08
CA GLN A 89 11.32 -16.03 -11.00
C GLN A 89 10.94 -14.55 -10.77
N ALA A 90 11.63 -13.85 -9.87
CA ALA A 90 11.38 -12.44 -9.60
C ALA A 90 11.67 -11.55 -10.84
N ALA A 91 12.74 -11.84 -11.58
CA ALA A 91 13.06 -11.12 -12.81
C ALA A 91 11.97 -11.30 -13.89
N GLY A 92 11.43 -12.52 -14.02
CA GLY A 92 10.30 -12.79 -14.91
C GLY A 92 9.05 -11.98 -14.56
N LEU A 93 8.65 -12.02 -13.28
CA LEU A 93 7.48 -11.27 -12.78
C LEU A 93 7.63 -9.76 -12.98
N GLN A 94 8.82 -9.19 -12.72
CA GLN A 94 9.08 -7.77 -12.96
C GLN A 94 8.96 -7.40 -14.44
N ALA A 95 9.45 -8.26 -15.35
CA ALA A 95 9.36 -8.01 -16.78
C ALA A 95 7.89 -7.98 -17.25
N ASP A 96 7.07 -8.89 -16.72
CA ASP A 96 5.63 -8.95 -16.99
C ASP A 96 4.90 -7.70 -16.46
N ASP A 97 5.20 -7.29 -15.24
CA ASP A 97 4.61 -6.09 -14.62
C ASP A 97 4.98 -4.81 -15.36
N VAL A 98 6.24 -4.67 -15.76
CA VAL A 98 6.72 -3.51 -16.53
C VAL A 98 6.01 -3.43 -17.88
N ARG A 99 5.82 -4.56 -18.56
CA ARG A 99 5.09 -4.62 -19.84
C ARG A 99 3.62 -4.23 -19.65
N ALA A 100 2.93 -4.83 -18.69
CA ALA A 100 1.53 -4.50 -18.41
C ALA A 100 1.36 -3.02 -17.99
N SER A 101 2.32 -2.47 -17.25
CA SER A 101 2.33 -1.06 -16.86
C SER A 101 2.53 -0.13 -18.07
N ARG A 102 3.45 -0.47 -18.98
CA ARG A 102 3.67 0.26 -20.24
C ARG A 102 2.42 0.29 -21.11
N GLU A 103 1.77 -0.86 -21.31
CA GLU A 103 0.53 -0.95 -22.09
C GLU A 103 -0.58 -0.06 -21.52
N ARG A 104 -0.75 -0.04 -20.19
CA ARG A 104 -1.72 0.85 -19.54
C ARG A 104 -1.36 2.32 -19.73
N MET A 105 -0.08 2.68 -19.57
CA MET A 105 0.40 4.05 -19.73
C MET A 105 0.20 4.55 -21.17
N ASP A 106 0.47 3.71 -22.16
CA ASP A 106 0.33 4.10 -23.56
C ASP A 106 -1.14 4.30 -23.94
N ARG A 107 -2.06 3.47 -23.42
CA ARG A 107 -3.50 3.72 -23.55
C ARG A 107 -3.92 5.06 -22.94
N PHE A 108 -3.41 5.43 -21.77
CA PHE A 108 -3.73 6.73 -21.17
C PHE A 108 -3.23 7.90 -22.01
N ARG A 109 -2.00 7.80 -22.53
CA ARG A 109 -1.42 8.82 -23.41
C ARG A 109 -2.23 9.00 -24.69
N GLU A 110 -2.73 7.91 -25.26
CA GLU A 110 -3.56 7.96 -26.45
C GLU A 110 -4.91 8.65 -26.19
N MET A 111 -5.57 8.30 -25.08
CA MET A 111 -6.81 9.01 -24.69
C MET A 111 -6.57 10.50 -24.46
N ASP A 112 -5.44 10.86 -23.85
CA ASP A 112 -5.10 12.25 -23.58
C ASP A 112 -4.90 13.04 -24.88
N ARG A 113 -4.22 12.45 -25.87
CA ARG A 113 -4.09 13.03 -27.22
C ARG A 113 -5.46 13.28 -27.84
N LEU A 114 -6.38 12.33 -27.76
CA LEU A 114 -7.73 12.48 -28.31
C LEU A 114 -8.46 13.65 -27.63
N ARG A 115 -8.45 13.71 -26.30
CA ARG A 115 -9.07 14.80 -25.52
C ARG A 115 -8.53 16.16 -25.93
N LEU A 116 -7.21 16.31 -25.96
CA LEU A 116 -6.57 17.58 -26.34
C LEU A 116 -6.95 18.01 -27.78
N THR A 117 -7.03 17.05 -28.71
CA THR A 117 -7.45 17.38 -30.08
C THR A 117 -8.91 17.81 -30.18
N ASP A 118 -9.79 17.23 -29.38
CA ASP A 118 -11.21 17.58 -29.37
C ASP A 118 -11.46 18.91 -28.68
N GLU A 119 -10.75 19.20 -27.58
CA GLU A 119 -10.73 20.51 -26.94
C GLU A 119 -10.25 21.59 -27.92
N ALA A 120 -9.14 21.36 -28.63
CA ALA A 120 -8.63 22.31 -29.62
C ALA A 120 -9.66 22.61 -30.73
N LYS A 121 -10.37 21.58 -31.22
CA LYS A 121 -11.46 21.77 -32.21
C LYS A 121 -12.63 22.54 -31.61
N ALA A 122 -13.01 22.28 -30.36
CA ALA A 122 -14.09 22.98 -29.68
C ALA A 122 -13.76 24.47 -29.50
N TYR A 123 -12.55 24.79 -29.05
CA TYR A 123 -12.05 26.16 -28.93
C TYR A 123 -12.04 26.88 -30.28
N ALA A 124 -11.58 26.23 -31.35
CA ALA A 124 -11.60 26.81 -32.70
C ALA A 124 -13.04 27.15 -33.17
N ARG A 125 -14.02 26.25 -32.91
CA ARG A 125 -15.43 26.52 -33.23
C ARG A 125 -16.01 27.68 -32.40
N GLN A 126 -15.62 27.78 -31.14
CA GLN A 126 -16.07 28.85 -30.25
C GLN A 126 -15.53 30.21 -30.72
N GLN A 127 -14.25 30.29 -31.08
CA GLN A 127 -13.63 31.52 -31.56
C GLN A 127 -14.30 32.07 -32.84
N VAL A 128 -14.73 31.18 -33.76
CA VAL A 128 -15.48 31.57 -34.95
C VAL A 128 -16.84 32.16 -34.59
N ARG A 129 -17.58 31.54 -33.66
CA ARG A 129 -18.89 32.03 -33.18
C ARG A 129 -18.74 33.37 -32.46
N ASP A 130 -17.75 33.50 -31.57
CA ASP A 130 -17.52 34.73 -30.82
C ASP A 130 -17.21 35.91 -31.76
N ARG A 131 -16.41 35.68 -32.81
CA ARG A 131 -16.14 36.71 -33.82
C ARG A 131 -17.40 37.13 -34.59
N GLN A 132 -18.26 36.17 -34.95
CA GLN A 132 -19.54 36.47 -35.61
C GLN A 132 -20.49 37.26 -34.69
N LEU A 133 -20.57 36.89 -33.41
CA LEU A 133 -21.38 37.60 -32.42
C LEU A 133 -20.87 39.03 -32.19
N LEU A 134 -19.56 39.23 -32.09
CA LEU A 134 -18.97 40.57 -31.95
C LEU A 134 -19.25 41.45 -33.18
N ILE A 135 -19.11 40.90 -34.40
CA ILE A 135 -19.41 41.65 -35.64
C ILE A 135 -20.91 41.98 -35.74
N ALA A 136 -21.80 41.03 -35.43
CA ALA A 136 -23.24 41.22 -35.49
C ALA A 136 -23.75 42.23 -34.45
N SER A 137 -23.24 42.18 -33.22
CA SER A 137 -23.59 43.16 -32.18
C SER A 137 -23.04 44.55 -32.48
N ALA A 138 -21.82 44.66 -33.02
CA ALA A 138 -21.25 45.95 -33.42
C ALA A 138 -22.04 46.61 -34.57
N SER A 139 -22.47 45.84 -35.58
CA SER A 139 -23.26 46.38 -36.69
C SER A 139 -24.65 46.83 -36.22
N ALA A 140 -25.31 46.06 -35.34
CA ALA A 140 -26.60 46.42 -34.77
C ALA A 140 -26.53 47.72 -33.96
N LEU A 141 -25.51 47.87 -33.11
CA LEU A 141 -25.28 49.11 -32.34
C LEU A 141 -25.00 50.30 -33.25
N GLY A 142 -24.21 50.11 -34.31
CA GLY A 142 -23.94 51.16 -35.31
C GLY A 142 -25.21 51.65 -36.00
N ILE A 143 -26.07 50.74 -36.45
CA ILE A 143 -27.36 51.07 -37.06
C ILE A 143 -28.26 51.83 -36.08
N LEU A 144 -28.35 51.37 -34.83
CA LEU A 144 -29.14 52.03 -33.79
C LEU A 144 -28.71 53.48 -33.56
N VAL A 145 -27.40 53.73 -33.48
CA VAL A 145 -26.84 55.09 -33.32
C VAL A 145 -27.19 55.98 -34.53
N ILE A 146 -27.08 55.46 -35.76
CA ILE A 146 -27.44 56.20 -36.97
C ILE A 146 -28.92 56.57 -36.97
N VAL A 147 -29.80 55.65 -36.60
CA VAL A 147 -31.25 55.91 -36.53
C VAL A 147 -31.56 56.98 -35.49
N ILE A 148 -30.92 56.93 -34.32
CA ILE A 148 -31.08 57.95 -33.26
C ILE A 148 -30.61 59.32 -33.77
N LEU A 149 -29.46 59.39 -34.45
CA LEU A 149 -28.93 60.62 -35.03
C LEU A 149 -29.87 61.21 -36.10
N ILE A 150 -30.40 60.38 -36.99
CA ILE A 150 -31.39 60.81 -38.00
C ILE A 150 -32.66 61.33 -37.32
N GLY A 151 -33.16 60.62 -36.31
CA GLY A 151 -34.33 61.04 -35.53
C GLY A 151 -34.11 62.38 -34.83
N LEU A 152 -32.95 62.58 -34.21
CA LEU A 152 -32.56 63.86 -33.59
C LEU A 152 -32.44 64.98 -34.62
N LEU A 153 -31.79 64.73 -35.77
CA LEU A 153 -31.66 65.71 -36.84
C LEU A 153 -33.03 66.13 -37.38
N ALA A 154 -33.92 65.16 -37.63
CA ALA A 154 -35.29 65.44 -38.07
C ALA A 154 -36.10 66.21 -37.02
N ALA A 155 -35.90 65.91 -35.73
CA ALA A 155 -36.52 66.67 -34.65
C ALA A 155 -36.00 68.11 -34.60
N LEU A 156 -34.69 68.34 -34.71
CA LEU A 156 -34.09 69.67 -34.76
C LEU A 156 -34.56 70.49 -35.96
N LEU A 157 -34.67 69.89 -37.14
CA LEU A 157 -35.23 70.54 -38.34
C LEU A 157 -36.72 70.86 -38.21
N ARG A 158 -37.46 70.11 -37.38
CA ARG A 158 -38.88 70.34 -37.08
C ARG A 158 -39.10 71.33 -35.96
N LEU A 159 -38.11 71.66 -35.13
CA LEU A 159 -38.22 72.79 -34.21
C LEU A 159 -38.21 74.06 -35.06
N PRO A 160 -39.36 74.73 -35.20
CA PRO A 160 -39.50 75.85 -36.13
C PRO A 160 -38.57 76.98 -35.69
N SER A 161 -37.89 77.56 -36.68
CA SER A 161 -37.27 78.88 -36.59
C SER A 161 -38.34 79.91 -36.18
N ARG A 162 -38.51 80.10 -34.88
CA ARG A 162 -39.19 81.26 -34.29
C ARG A 162 -38.17 82.34 -34.02
#